data_AF-A0A842Q8D3-F1
#
_entry.id   AF-A0A842Q8D3-F1
#
_cell.length_a   1.000
_cell.length_b   1.000
_cell.length_c   1.000
_cell.angle_alpha   90.00
_cell.angle_beta   90.00
_cell.angle_gamma   90.00
#
_symmetry.space_group_name_H-M   'P 1'
#
loop_
_entity.id
_entity.type
_entity.pdbx_description
1 polymer ?
#
loop_
_entity_poly.entity_id
_entity_poly.type
_entity_poly.pdbx_seq_one_letter_code
_entity_poly.pdbx_strand_id
1 'polypeptide(L)'
;MEDDSVLIQAFGKSPKMRIIDFFLDNKLFDFSKKEIIEEVGMSKTTFYKVWKDIENFGIVKVSRKYGKTKLYKLNRENSMVKGLIKIERRLIKEPIPETEKVKLST
;
A
#
# COMPACT_ATOMS: atom_id res chain seq x y z
N MET A 1 -12.36 9.77 17.13
CA MET A 1 -12.58 9.28 15.76
C MET A 1 -11.19 8.95 15.25
N GLU A 2 -10.94 7.73 14.78
CA GLU A 2 -9.67 7.46 14.10
C GLU A 2 -9.61 8.37 12.88
N ASP A 3 -8.64 9.27 12.84
CA ASP A 3 -8.44 10.14 11.70
C ASP A 3 -8.04 9.25 10.53
N ASP A 4 -8.96 9.11 9.56
CA ASP A 4 -8.69 8.35 8.34
C ASP A 4 -7.44 8.91 7.65
N SER A 5 -6.58 8.04 7.11
CA SER A 5 -5.41 8.45 6.32
C SER A 5 -5.81 9.42 5.19
N VAL A 6 -4.89 10.30 4.82
CA VAL A 6 -5.10 11.28 3.74
C VAL A 6 -5.52 10.61 2.41
N LEU A 7 -5.07 9.38 2.16
CA LEU A 7 -5.47 8.62 0.98
C LEU A 7 -6.91 8.11 1.08
N ILE A 8 -7.31 7.66 2.27
CA ILE A 8 -8.70 7.24 2.55
C ILE A 8 -9.65 8.43 2.43
N GLN A 9 -9.25 9.60 2.91
CA GLN A 9 -10.02 10.85 2.74
C GLN A 9 -10.13 11.24 1.26
N ALA A 10 -9.07 11.10 0.48
CA ALA A 10 -9.05 11.51 -0.94
C ALA A 10 -9.76 10.52 -1.89
N PHE A 11 -9.61 9.22 -1.68
CA PHE A 11 -10.08 8.17 -2.60
C PHE A 11 -11.21 7.30 -2.04
N GLY A 12 -11.58 7.49 -0.78
CA GLY A 12 -12.63 6.76 -0.10
C GLY A 12 -12.17 5.45 0.55
N LYS A 13 -12.95 5.01 1.55
CA LYS A 13 -12.67 3.84 2.40
C LYS A 13 -13.11 2.52 1.77
N SER A 14 -12.52 2.17 0.62
CA SER A 14 -12.77 0.85 0.00
C SER A 14 -11.89 -0.25 0.62
N PRO A 15 -12.32 -1.53 0.62
CA PRO A 15 -11.49 -2.65 1.08
C PRO A 15 -10.10 -2.71 0.41
N LYS A 16 -10.04 -2.40 -0.88
CA LYS A 16 -8.78 -2.34 -1.65
C LYS A 16 -7.90 -1.20 -1.16
N MET A 17 -8.48 -0.02 -0.94
CA MET A 17 -7.74 1.14 -0.46
C MET A 17 -7.20 0.92 0.95
N ARG A 18 -7.96 0.30 1.86
CA ARG A 18 -7.49 -0.01 3.22
C ARG A 18 -6.25 -0.91 3.23
N ILE A 19 -6.16 -1.89 2.32
CA ILE A 19 -4.97 -2.74 2.20
C ILE A 19 -3.79 -1.96 1.64
N ILE A 20 -4.02 -1.12 0.62
CA ILE A 20 -2.97 -0.30 0.02
C ILE A 20 -2.42 0.70 1.03
N ASP A 21 -3.30 1.39 1.75
CA ASP A 21 -3.00 2.36 2.80
C ASP A 21 -2.12 1.73 3.89
N PHE A 22 -2.52 0.56 4.40
CA PHE A 22 -1.74 -0.22 5.36
C PHE A 22 -0.30 -0.48 4.89
N PHE A 23 -0.10 -0.89 3.65
CA PHE A 23 1.25 -1.12 3.11
C PHE A 23 2.03 0.17 2.84
N LEU A 24 1.34 1.27 2.54
CA LEU A 24 1.95 2.59 2.38
C LEU A 24 2.37 3.20 3.72
N ASP A 25 1.68 2.91 4.82
CA ASP A 25 2.15 3.29 6.16
C ASP A 25 3.34 2.40 6.60
N ASN A 26 3.32 1.12 6.21
CA ASN A 26 4.31 0.12 6.63
C ASN A 26 5.32 -0.24 5.53
N LYS A 27 5.85 0.74 4.78
CA LYS A 27 6.67 0.54 3.56
C LYS A 27 7.93 -0.32 3.73
N LEU A 28 8.42 -0.46 4.96
CA LEU A 28 9.66 -1.19 5.30
C LEU A 28 9.42 -2.59 5.87
N PHE A 29 8.17 -2.93 6.19
CA PHE A 29 7.83 -4.18 6.86
C PHE A 29 7.23 -5.21 5.91
N ASP A 30 7.23 -6.46 6.36
CA ASP A 30 6.57 -7.56 5.68
C ASP A 30 5.57 -8.27 6.58
N PHE A 31 4.46 -8.72 5.98
CA PHE A 31 3.32 -9.26 6.72
C PHE A 31 2.75 -10.49 6.03
N SER A 32 2.30 -11.44 6.83
CA SER A 32 1.50 -12.56 6.37
C SER A 32 0.08 -12.09 6.03
N LYS A 33 -0.63 -12.87 5.20
CA LYS A 33 -2.06 -12.59 4.93
C LYS A 33 -2.90 -12.53 6.22
N LYS A 34 -2.52 -13.28 7.25
CA LYS A 34 -3.22 -13.28 8.55
C LYS A 34 -3.04 -11.94 9.26
N GLU A 35 -1.80 -11.47 9.42
CA GLU A 35 -1.51 -10.18 10.05
C GLU A 35 -2.21 -9.04 9.32
N ILE A 36 -2.17 -9.02 7.98
CA ILE A 36 -2.85 -7.96 7.20
C ILE A 36 -4.38 -7.98 7.45
N ILE A 37 -4.99 -9.15 7.55
CA ILE A 37 -6.43 -9.28 7.83
C ILE A 37 -6.78 -8.73 9.21
N GLU A 38 -5.92 -9.00 10.21
CA GLU A 38 -6.08 -8.56 11.59
C GLU A 38 -5.89 -7.04 11.70
N GLU A 39 -4.79 -6.50 11.15
CA GLU A 39 -4.48 -5.07 11.14
C GLU A 39 -5.51 -4.24 10.38
N VAL A 40 -5.93 -4.71 9.20
CA VAL A 40 -6.95 -4.04 8.41
C VAL A 40 -8.36 -4.30 8.95
N GLY A 41 -8.54 -5.14 9.98
CA GLY A 41 -9.85 -5.43 10.59
C GLY A 41 -10.90 -5.86 9.56
N MET A 42 -10.54 -6.74 8.62
CA MET A 42 -11.39 -7.19 7.52
C MET A 42 -11.80 -8.65 7.69
N SER A 43 -12.99 -9.05 7.21
CA SER A 43 -13.31 -10.47 7.13
C SER A 43 -12.41 -11.18 6.11
N LYS A 44 -12.06 -12.46 6.37
CA LYS A 44 -11.27 -13.29 5.45
C LYS A 44 -11.88 -13.32 4.05
N THR A 45 -13.21 -13.44 3.96
CA THR A 45 -13.94 -13.51 2.69
C THR A 45 -13.73 -12.25 1.85
N THR A 46 -13.86 -11.07 2.45
CA THR A 46 -13.65 -9.79 1.74
C THR A 46 -12.18 -9.64 1.36
N PHE A 47 -11.26 -9.98 2.26
CA PHE A 47 -9.83 -9.90 2.00
C PHE A 47 -9.42 -10.72 0.79
N TYR A 48 -9.78 -12.01 0.74
CA TYR A 48 -9.36 -12.88 -0.36
C TYR A 48 -9.98 -12.50 -1.71
N LYS A 49 -11.19 -11.90 -1.73
CA LYS A 49 -11.79 -11.34 -2.95
C LYS A 49 -10.92 -10.21 -3.54
N VAL A 50 -10.39 -9.33 -2.68
CA VAL A 50 -9.65 -8.14 -3.08
C VAL A 50 -8.16 -8.43 -3.27
N TRP A 51 -7.61 -9.37 -2.49
CA TRP A 51 -6.19 -9.70 -2.48
C TRP A 51 -5.67 -10.16 -3.83
N LYS A 52 -6.49 -10.91 -4.59
CA LYS A 52 -6.13 -11.35 -5.94
C LYS A 52 -5.78 -10.17 -6.85
N ASP A 53 -6.54 -9.08 -6.77
CA ASP A 53 -6.26 -7.87 -7.53
C ASP A 53 -4.98 -7.18 -7.06
N ILE A 54 -4.76 -7.11 -5.75
CA ILE A 54 -3.55 -6.51 -5.15
C ILE A 54 -2.29 -7.25 -5.63
N GLU A 55 -2.33 -8.58 -5.69
CA GLU A 55 -1.26 -9.42 -6.25
C GLU A 55 -1.12 -9.22 -7.76
N ASN A 56 -2.22 -9.24 -8.52
CA ASN A 56 -2.20 -9.10 -9.98
C ASN A 56 -1.65 -7.75 -10.44
N PHE A 57 -2.01 -6.67 -9.73
CA PHE A 57 -1.45 -5.34 -9.99
C PHE A 57 0.00 -5.19 -9.55
N GLY A 58 0.56 -6.21 -8.89
CA GLY A 58 1.93 -6.21 -8.39
C GLY A 58 2.17 -5.15 -7.34
N ILE A 59 1.13 -4.73 -6.60
CA ILE A 59 1.22 -3.72 -5.52
C ILE A 59 2.07 -4.27 -4.38
N VAL A 60 1.96 -5.57 -4.12
CA VAL A 60 2.77 -6.30 -3.14
C VAL A 60 3.63 -7.36 -3.83
N LYS A 61 4.73 -7.73 -3.20
CA LYS A 61 5.56 -8.88 -3.61
C LYS A 61 5.92 -9.73 -2.40
N VAL A 62 6.15 -11.02 -2.65
CA VAL A 62 6.65 -11.94 -1.62
C VAL A 62 8.06 -11.51 -1.22
N SER A 63 8.28 -11.25 0.07
CA SER A 63 9.60 -10.88 0.62
C SER A 63 10.41 -12.12 0.99
N ARG A 64 9.81 -13.02 1.77
CA ARG A 64 10.41 -14.25 2.30
C ARG A 64 9.33 -15.29 2.59
N LYS A 65 9.78 -16.53 2.79
CA LYS A 65 8.95 -17.64 3.24
C LYS A 65 9.44 -18.10 4.62
N TYR A 66 8.50 -18.32 5.53
CA TYR A 66 8.77 -18.91 6.83
C TYR A 66 7.91 -20.17 6.96
N GLY A 67 8.56 -21.33 6.81
CA GLY A 67 7.85 -22.61 6.66
C GLY A 67 6.90 -22.61 5.47
N LYS A 68 5.60 -22.84 5.74
CA LYS A 68 4.52 -22.80 4.73
C LYS A 68 3.94 -21.39 4.51
N THR A 69 4.30 -20.42 5.35
CA THR A 69 3.76 -19.06 5.30
C THR A 69 4.60 -18.18 4.39
N LYS A 70 3.93 -17.36 3.57
CA LYS A 70 4.56 -16.31 2.74
C LYS A 70 4.34 -14.96 3.42
N LEU A 71 5.38 -14.15 3.50
CA LEU A 71 5.30 -12.74 3.89
C LEU A 71 5.31 -11.86 2.64
N TYR A 72 4.55 -10.79 2.70
CA TYR A 72 4.33 -9.84 1.62
C TYR A 72 4.78 -8.47 2.07
N LYS A 73 5.44 -7.74 1.16
CA LYS A 73 5.83 -6.34 1.37
C LYS A 73 5.37 -5.49 0.19
N LEU A 74 5.32 -4.18 0.41
CA LEU A 74 5.04 -3.22 -0.66
C LEU A 74 6.08 -3.35 -1.79
N ASN A 75 5.61 -3.46 -3.03
CA ASN A 75 6.47 -3.57 -4.19
C ASN A 75 6.90 -2.19 -4.71
N ARG A 76 7.90 -1.60 -4.06
CA ARG A 76 8.40 -0.24 -4.39
C ARG A 76 9.07 -0.14 -5.78
N GLU A 77 9.32 -1.25 -6.45
CA GLU A 77 9.82 -1.27 -7.83
C GLU A 77 8.70 -1.06 -8.86
N ASN A 78 7.45 -1.38 -8.50
CA ASN A 78 6.28 -1.24 -9.36
C ASN A 78 5.96 0.25 -9.64
N SER A 79 5.73 0.58 -10.91
CA SER A 79 5.46 1.96 -11.36
C SER A 79 4.18 2.54 -10.76
N MET A 80 3.11 1.74 -10.61
CA MET A 80 1.87 2.19 -9.96
C MET A 80 2.08 2.49 -8.48
N VAL A 81 2.83 1.65 -7.78
CA VAL A 81 3.18 1.88 -6.37
C VAL A 81 3.97 3.17 -6.20
N LYS A 82 4.95 3.44 -7.08
CA LYS A 82 5.68 4.72 -7.09
C LYS A 82 4.73 5.91 -7.30
N GLY A 83 3.76 5.76 -8.20
CA GLY A 83 2.70 6.75 -8.43
C GLY A 83 1.87 7.02 -7.17
N LEU A 84 1.43 5.98 -6.47
CA LEU A 84 0.67 6.09 -5.23
C LEU A 84 1.47 6.81 -4.13
N ILE A 85 2.75 6.46 -3.95
CA ILE A 85 3.64 7.14 -2.99
C ILE A 85 3.78 8.63 -3.33
N LYS A 86 3.88 8.98 -4.62
CA LYS A 86 3.97 10.37 -5.06
C LYS A 86 2.69 11.14 -4.80
N ILE A 87 1.53 10.52 -5.01
CA ILE A 87 0.22 11.10 -4.72
C ILE A 87 0.07 11.33 -3.21
N GLU A 88 0.35 10.30 -2.40
CA GLU A 88 0.32 10.37 -0.94
C GLU A 88 1.15 11.55 -0.42
N ARG A 89 2.43 11.65 -0.84
CA ARG A 89 3.32 12.76 -0.46
C ARG A 89 2.75 14.13 -0.82
N ARG A 90 2.14 14.26 -2.01
CA ARG A 90 1.52 15.52 -2.45
C ARG A 90 0.30 15.88 -1.60
N LEU A 91 -0.49 14.88 -1.20
CA LEU A 91 -1.67 15.07 -0.37
C LEU A 91 -1.30 15.49 1.06
N ILE A 92 -0.19 14.98 1.61
CA ILE A 92 0.34 15.36 2.93
C ILE A 92 0.87 16.82 2.94
N LYS A 93 0.97 17.48 1.77
CA LYS A 93 1.57 18.83 1.59
C LYS A 93 3.02 18.92 2.09
N GLU A 94 3.78 17.83 2.05
CA GLU A 94 5.23 17.93 2.25
C GLU A 94 5.87 18.64 1.05
N PRO A 95 6.84 19.56 1.27
CA PRO A 95 7.60 20.14 0.18
C PRO A 95 8.34 19.02 -0.54
N ILE A 96 7.96 18.78 -1.80
CA ILE A 96 8.62 17.82 -2.68
C ILE A 96 10.11 18.19 -2.72
N PRO A 97 11.05 17.31 -2.34
CA PRO A 97 12.46 17.61 -2.44
C PRO A 97 12.80 17.96 -3.89
N GLU A 98 13.53 19.06 -4.08
CA GLU A 98 13.75 19.71 -5.38
C GLU A 98 14.42 18.80 -6.42
N THR A 99 15.04 17.71 -5.97
CA THR A 99 15.66 16.68 -6.80
C THR A 99 14.70 15.96 -7.76
N GLU A 100 13.38 15.99 -7.52
CA GLU A 100 12.38 15.44 -8.45
C GLU A 100 11.76 16.49 -9.41
N LYS A 101 11.97 17.80 -9.20
CA LYS A 101 11.44 18.84 -10.10
C LYS A 101 12.12 18.83 -11.47
N VAL A 102 13.41 18.48 -11.50
CA VAL A 102 14.27 18.53 -12.70
C VAL A 102 13.94 17.44 -13.73
N LYS A 103 13.30 16.33 -13.34
CA LYS A 103 12.97 15.21 -14.26
C LYS A 103 11.63 15.33 -14.98
N LEU A 104 10.82 16.35 -14.68
CA LEU A 104 9.54 16.59 -15.36
C LEU A 104 9.62 17.72 -16.40
N SER A 105 10.78 18.35 -16.53
CA SER A 105 11.08 19.47 -17.44
C SER A 105 12.14 19.11 -18.49
N THR A 106 12.32 17.82 -18.79
CA THR A 106 13.12 17.32 -19.92
C THR A 106 12.31 16.26 -20.63
#